data_AF-A0A1Y2JLT3-F1
#
_entry.id   AF-A0A1Y2JLT3-F1
#
_cell.length_a   1.000
_cell.length_b   1.000
_cell.length_c   1.000
_cell.angle_alpha   90.00
_cell.angle_beta   90.00
_cell.angle_gamma   90.00
#
_symmetry.space_group_name_H-M   'P 1'
#
loop_
_entity.id
_entity.type
_entity.pdbx_description
1 polymer ?
#
loop_
_entity_poly.entity_id
_entity_poly.type
_entity_poly.pdbx_seq_one_letter_code
_entity_poly.pdbx_strand_id
1 'polypeptide(L)' 'MSKRRRRFKQSQSLEVRLAAEAEHLREKAEKAPPGTERETLLRRARQFEEGLHMSEWLRTPGLQ' A
#
# COMPACT_ATOMS: atom_id res chain seq x y z
N MET A 1 22.13 -22.06 13.70
CA MET A 1 22.24 -20.57 13.70
C MET A 1 20.84 -19.98 13.57
N SER A 2 20.39 -19.16 14.52
CA SER A 2 19.05 -18.54 14.42
C SER A 2 19.09 -17.38 13.42
N LYS A 3 18.21 -17.41 12.41
CA LYS A 3 18.11 -16.36 11.39
C LYS A 3 17.64 -15.07 12.06
N ARG A 4 18.45 -14.01 12.01
CA ARG A 4 18.10 -12.70 12.60
C ARG A 4 16.90 -12.11 11.87
N ARG A 5 15.78 -11.94 12.57
CA ARG A 5 14.56 -11.33 12.02
C ARG A 5 14.78 -9.81 11.88
N ARG A 6 14.48 -9.24 10.71
CA ARG A 6 14.51 -7.79 10.49
C ARG A 6 13.26 -7.15 11.09
N ARG A 7 13.29 -6.89 12.40
CA ARG A 7 12.21 -6.18 13.10
C ARG A 7 12.32 -4.69 12.82
N PHE A 8 11.31 -4.12 12.18
CA PHE A 8 11.18 -2.68 11.98
C PHE A 8 9.99 -2.18 12.80
N LYS A 9 10.16 -1.06 13.51
CA LYS A 9 9.07 -0.40 14.23
C LYS A 9 8.37 0.56 13.28
N GLN A 10 7.12 0.25 12.97
CA GLN A 10 6.26 1.15 12.19
C GLN A 10 5.71 2.21 13.16
N SER A 11 6.03 3.47 12.92
CA SER A 11 5.57 4.61 13.72
C SER A 11 4.18 5.10 13.31
N GLN A 12 3.83 4.91 12.03
CA GLN A 12 2.52 5.22 11.46
C GLN A 12 1.65 3.96 11.41
N SER A 13 0.34 4.15 11.36
CA SER A 13 -0.61 3.05 11.21
C SER A 13 -0.44 2.34 9.86
N LEU A 14 -1.08 1.18 9.71
CA LEU A 14 -1.06 0.47 8.42
C LEU A 14 -1.78 1.31 7.35
N GLU A 15 -2.93 1.87 7.70
CA GLU A 15 -3.82 2.65 6.83
C GLU A 15 -3.09 3.88 6.25
N VAL A 16 -2.44 4.66 7.12
CA VAL A 16 -1.68 5.85 6.70
C VAL A 16 -0.59 5.51 5.70
N ARG A 17 0.12 4.40 5.90
CA ARG A 17 1.19 3.99 5.00
C ARG A 17 0.66 3.44 3.68
N LEU A 18 -0.47 2.74 3.71
CA LEU A 18 -1.11 2.25 2.49
C LEU A 18 -1.60 3.40 1.62
N ALA A 19 -2.27 4.39 2.23
CA ALA A 19 -2.73 5.59 1.54
C ALA A 19 -1.56 6.39 0.93
N ALA A 20 -0.50 6.64 1.72
CA ALA A 20 0.66 7.40 1.26
C ALA A 20 1.39 6.70 0.08
N GLU A 21 1.52 5.37 0.12
CA GLU A 21 2.16 4.64 -0.98
C GLU A 21 1.28 4.62 -2.23
N ALA A 22 -0.05 4.52 -2.09
CA ALA A 22 -0.97 4.60 -3.23
C ALA A 22 -0.88 5.96 -3.94
N GLU A 23 -0.86 7.06 -3.17
CA GLU A 23 -0.68 8.42 -3.69
C GLU A 23 0.68 8.58 -4.41
N HIS A 24 1.78 8.17 -3.77
CA HIS A 24 3.11 8.21 -4.37
C HIS A 24 3.21 7.43 -5.68
N LEU A 25 2.55 6.27 -5.77
CA LEU A 25 2.52 5.48 -6.99
C LEU A 25 1.71 6.14 -8.11
N ARG A 26 0.63 6.87 -7.77
CA ARG A 26 -0.12 7.67 -8.74
C ARG A 26 0.69 8.85 -9.26
N GLU A 27 1.36 9.59 -8.38
CA GLU A 27 2.25 10.69 -8.79
C GLU A 27 3.36 10.22 -9.72
N LYS A 28 3.94 9.04 -9.45
CA LYS A 28 4.91 8.41 -10.35
C LYS A 28 4.29 8.03 -11.68
N ALA A 29 3.08 7.48 -11.67
CA ALA A 29 2.38 7.10 -12.88
C ALA A 29 2.00 8.31 -13.75
N GLU A 30 1.73 9.47 -13.15
CA GLU A 30 1.49 10.72 -13.88
C GLU A 30 2.74 11.23 -14.60
N LYS A 31 3.92 11.04 -13.99
CA LYS A 31 5.21 11.42 -14.56
C LYS A 31 5.73 10.41 -15.59
N ALA A 32 5.19 9.19 -15.61
CA ALA A 32 5.61 8.14 -16.51
C ALA A 32 4.99 8.30 -17.91
N PRO A 33 5.72 7.97 -18.99
CA PRO A 33 5.15 7.95 -20.32
C PRO A 33 4.03 6.89 -20.42
N PRO A 34 3.07 7.05 -21.34
CA PRO A 34 2.06 6.03 -21.60
C PRO A 34 2.71 4.68 -21.95
N GLY A 35 2.23 3.60 -21.32
CA GLY A 35 2.71 2.25 -21.54
C GLY A 35 2.75 1.39 -20.27
N THR A 36 3.42 0.25 -20.38
CA THR A 36 3.43 -0.81 -19.35
C THR A 36 3.92 -0.34 -17.98
N GLU A 37 4.89 0.59 -17.95
CA GLU A 37 5.40 1.13 -16.69
C GLU A 37 4.33 1.92 -15.93
N ARG A 38 3.67 2.86 -16.62
CA ARG A 38 2.57 3.64 -16.08
C ARG A 38 1.42 2.74 -15.60
N GLU A 39 1.05 1.74 -16.40
CA GLU A 39 0.01 0.79 -16.03
C GLU A 39 0.38 -0.04 -14.80
N THR A 40 1.64 -0.46 -14.69
CA THR A 40 2.13 -1.23 -13.54
C THR A 40 2.09 -0.40 -12.26
N LEU A 41 2.48 0.89 -12.33
CA LEU A 41 2.39 1.83 -11.22
C LEU A 41 0.94 2.02 -10.78
N LEU A 42 0.02 2.25 -11.72
CA LEU A 42 -1.42 2.40 -11.44
C LEU A 42 -2.05 1.11 -10.88
N ARG A 43 -1.63 -0.06 -11.37
CA ARG A 43 -2.10 -1.34 -10.84
C ARG A 43 -1.64 -1.52 -9.39
N ARG A 44 -0.40 -1.16 -9.10
CA ARG A 44 0.13 -1.25 -7.75
C ARG A 44 -0.55 -0.24 -6.83
N ALA A 45 -0.77 1.00 -7.25
CA ALA A 45 -1.52 1.99 -6.47
C ALA A 45 -2.89 1.45 -6.04
N ARG A 46 -3.64 0.87 -6.99
CA ARG A 46 -4.93 0.21 -6.71
C ARG A 46 -4.82 -0.90 -5.67
N GLN A 47 -3.80 -1.76 -5.74
CA GLN A 47 -3.62 -2.82 -4.74
C GLN A 47 -3.43 -2.27 -3.32
N PHE A 48 -2.78 -1.11 -3.18
CA PHE A 48 -2.62 -0.46 -1.87
C PHE A 48 -3.93 0.15 -1.37
N GLU A 49 -4.74 0.72 -2.26
CA GLU A 49 -6.09 1.22 -1.94
C GLU A 49 -7.00 0.06 -1.49
N GLU A 50 -7.00 -1.06 -2.21
CA GLU A 50 -7.75 -2.25 -1.78
C GLU A 50 -7.26 -2.77 -0.43
N GLY A 51 -5.94 -2.78 -0.20
CA GLY A 51 -5.38 -3.15 1.09
C GLY A 51 -5.85 -2.22 2.23
N LEU A 52 -6.00 -0.92 1.95
CA LEU A 52 -6.54 0.05 2.90
C LEU A 52 -8.00 -0.29 3.22
N HIS A 53 -8.84 -0.47 2.21
CA HIS A 53 -10.25 -0.85 2.39
C HIS A 53 -10.42 -2.16 3.17
N MET A 54 -9.60 -3.18 2.86
CA MET A 54 -9.60 -4.43 3.61
C MET A 54 -9.21 -4.22 5.07
N SER A 55 -8.22 -3.36 5.34
CA SER A 55 -7.79 -3.07 6.72
C SER A 55 -8.85 -2.35 7.53
N GLU A 56 -9.60 -1.45 6.90
CA GLU A 56 -10.76 -0.77 7.51
C GLU A 56 -11.89 -1.76 7.79
N TRP A 57 -12.21 -2.63 6.81
CA TRP A 57 -13.24 -3.65 6.96
C TRP A 57 -12.94 -4.59 8.14
N LEU A 58 -11.70 -5.09 8.23
CA LEU A 58 -11.27 -6.00 9.32
C LEU A 58 -11.28 -5.36 10.71
N ARG A 59 -11.30 -4.03 10.82
CA ARG A 59 -11.40 -3.30 12.09
C ARG A 59 -12.84 -3.06 12.53
N THR A 60 -13.83 -3.33 11.68
CA THR A 60 -15.23 -3.07 12.00
C THR A 60 -15.74 -4.10 13.03
N PRO A 61 -16.32 -3.66 14.16
CA PRO A 61 -16.84 -4.58 15.18
C PRO A 61 -17.96 -5.46 14.63
N GLY A 62 -17.92 -6.77 14.92
CA GLY A 62 -18.93 -7.75 14.47
C GLY A 62 -18.53 -8.60 13.26
N LEU A 63 -17.33 -8.40 12.71
CA LEU A 63 -16.71 -9.24 11.68
C LEU A 63 -15.49 -10.04 12.20
N GLN A 64 -15.14 -9.89 13.48
CA GLN A 64 -14.10 -10.66 14.19
C GLN A 64 -14.72 -11.52 15.29
#